data_AF-A0A6G2KV63-F1
#
_entry.id   AF-A0A6G2KV63-F1
#
_cell.length_a   1.000
_cell.length_b   1.000
_cell.length_c   1.000
_cell.angle_alpha   90.00
_cell.angle_beta   90.00
_cell.angle_gamma   90.00
#
_symmetry.space_group_name_H-M   'P 1'
#
loop_
_entity.id
_entity.type
_entity.pdbx_description
1 polymer ?
#
loop_
_entity_poly.entity_id
_entity_poly.type
_entity_poly.pdbx_seq_one_letter_code
_entity_poly.pdbx_strand_id
1 'polypeptide(L)'
;MSSPVDISPNHMDMILDILRKYLPVGVKVWVFGSRADWTTRDSSDLDLALEGDSALDYGVMVALETAFEESVIPYKVDVIDLNQVTDSFRRIVEVRRILLPLNEVQASGDGQWKQTTVEEFSPFTYGKSLPVHARNTIGQIPVFGPDGIIGYHDSALTDGPTVIIGRKGTVGSVHYSDVPCWPIDTTFFFTDQDVELVKFKYYALGTLSLDNMNIDSAVPSLNHSAVHAQKLRVPGEREQRRIVHILRTLDDKIELNRRMNQTLEEMARTLFKSWFVDFDPVRAKMDGRWKRRESLLGLPAEYYDMFPDHLVDSDLGDVPKGWKTKALVDCYKLTMGQSPPSNTYNESGDGVPFFQDRTDFGSRYPSNRKYCTAPTRFAQAGDTLVSVRAPVGDINLSWEQCCIGRGLSALRHNSGSISFTYYKLWTMQEQLRQYEHTGTVFGAINKKQFESLLVTEPAVKVVEAFDVYVLQLDSRIRLNEDACRTLIAQRDALLPKLMSGEIRVLKSAEGVA
;
A
#
# COMPACT_ATOMS: atom_id res chain seq x y z
N MET A 1 5.29 -22.24 -25.19
CA MET A 1 4.62 -23.30 -25.97
C MET A 1 3.14 -23.18 -25.69
N SER A 2 2.27 -23.20 -26.71
CA SER A 2 0.82 -23.23 -26.48
C SER A 2 0.45 -24.52 -25.76
N SER A 3 -0.41 -24.44 -24.74
CA SER A 3 -0.94 -25.60 -24.04
C SER A 3 -1.49 -26.62 -25.04
N PRO A 4 -1.34 -27.95 -24.83
CA PRO A 4 -1.92 -28.95 -25.71
C PRO A 4 -3.46 -29.01 -25.59
N VAL A 5 -4.03 -28.46 -24.52
CA VAL A 5 -5.47 -28.45 -24.22
C VAL A 5 -5.95 -27.01 -24.06
N ASP A 6 -7.17 -26.71 -24.53
CA ASP A 6 -7.81 -25.40 -24.36
C ASP A 6 -8.37 -25.20 -22.93
N ILE A 7 -7.44 -25.00 -21.99
CA ILE A 7 -7.68 -24.76 -20.56
C ILE A 7 -6.66 -23.71 -20.11
N SER A 8 -7.10 -22.67 -19.38
CA SER A 8 -6.20 -21.66 -18.82
C SER A 8 -5.26 -22.28 -17.78
N PRO A 9 -4.02 -21.78 -17.60
CA PRO A 9 -3.09 -22.33 -16.60
C PRO A 9 -3.70 -22.39 -15.19
N ASN A 10 -4.43 -21.34 -14.79
CA ASN A 10 -5.10 -21.27 -13.49
C ASN A 10 -6.17 -22.35 -13.32
N HIS A 11 -6.99 -22.61 -14.36
CA HIS A 11 -8.00 -23.66 -14.29
C HIS A 11 -7.36 -25.05 -14.31
N MET A 12 -6.29 -25.24 -15.10
CA MET A 12 -5.56 -26.50 -15.16
C MET A 12 -5.01 -26.88 -13.78
N ASP A 13 -4.45 -25.92 -13.04
CA ASP A 13 -3.97 -26.15 -11.68
C ASP A 13 -5.11 -26.55 -10.73
N MET A 14 -6.28 -25.90 -10.82
CA MET A 14 -7.46 -26.26 -10.03
C MET A 14 -7.95 -27.67 -10.33
N ILE A 15 -8.03 -28.04 -11.61
CA ILE A 15 -8.44 -29.36 -12.06
C ILE A 15 -7.48 -30.43 -11.55
N LEU A 16 -6.17 -30.25 -11.74
CA LEU A 16 -5.15 -31.19 -11.27
C LEU A 16 -5.17 -31.34 -9.75
N ASP A 17 -5.43 -30.28 -9.00
CA ASP A 17 -5.52 -30.35 -7.54
C ASP A 17 -6.76 -31.14 -7.06
N ILE A 18 -7.93 -30.95 -7.69
CA ILE A 18 -9.15 -31.72 -7.36
C ILE A 18 -8.90 -33.20 -7.66
N LEU A 19 -8.38 -33.51 -8.86
CA LEU A 19 -8.11 -34.88 -9.29
C LEU A 19 -7.12 -35.58 -8.35
N ARG A 20 -6.03 -34.91 -7.94
CA ARG A 20 -5.03 -35.46 -7.00
C ARG A 20 -5.59 -35.71 -5.60
N LYS A 21 -6.60 -34.96 -5.16
CA LYS A 21 -7.20 -35.10 -3.82
C LYS A 21 -8.05 -36.37 -3.72
N TYR A 22 -8.78 -36.71 -4.78
CA TYR A 22 -9.78 -37.77 -4.73
C TYR A 22 -9.40 -39.04 -5.49
N LEU A 23 -8.52 -38.96 -6.50
CA LEU A 23 -8.14 -40.14 -7.28
C LEU A 23 -7.09 -41.00 -6.56
N PRO A 24 -7.25 -42.34 -6.60
CA PRO A 24 -6.21 -43.27 -6.22
C PRO A 24 -4.93 -43.09 -7.06
N VAL A 25 -3.78 -43.41 -6.44
CA VAL A 25 -2.49 -43.44 -7.13
C VAL A 25 -2.52 -44.45 -8.29
N GLY A 26 -2.01 -44.05 -9.45
CA GLY A 26 -1.93 -44.92 -10.64
C GLY A 26 -3.07 -44.72 -11.65
N VAL A 27 -4.14 -44.01 -11.28
CA VAL A 27 -5.20 -43.63 -12.22
C VAL A 27 -4.68 -42.59 -13.20
N LYS A 28 -4.84 -42.85 -14.50
CA LYS A 28 -4.56 -41.87 -15.56
C LYS A 28 -5.82 -41.07 -15.83
N VAL A 29 -5.65 -39.79 -16.13
CA VAL A 29 -6.77 -38.92 -16.51
C VAL A 29 -6.50 -38.31 -17.85
N TRP A 30 -7.53 -38.35 -18.68
CA TRP A 30 -7.47 -37.98 -20.07
C TRP A 30 -8.50 -36.89 -20.32
N VAL A 31 -8.10 -35.79 -20.94
CA VAL A 31 -9.05 -34.83 -21.53
C VAL A 31 -9.45 -35.34 -22.91
N PHE A 32 -10.73 -35.37 -23.20
CA PHE A 32 -11.25 -35.66 -24.54
C PHE A 32 -12.31 -34.63 -24.94
N GLY A 33 -12.83 -34.73 -26.16
CA GLY A 33 -13.86 -33.81 -26.63
C GLY A 33 -13.34 -32.43 -27.04
N SER A 34 -14.21 -31.42 -26.97
CA SER A 34 -14.01 -30.13 -27.63
C SER A 34 -12.75 -29.38 -27.17
N ARG A 35 -12.40 -29.49 -25.87
CA ARG A 35 -11.20 -28.90 -25.26
C ARG A 35 -9.89 -29.59 -25.61
N ALA A 36 -9.93 -30.90 -25.90
CA ALA A 36 -8.78 -31.61 -26.48
C ALA A 36 -8.63 -31.31 -27.99
N ASP A 37 -9.76 -31.00 -28.65
CA ASP A 37 -9.81 -30.79 -30.09
C ASP A 37 -9.53 -29.36 -30.54
N TRP A 38 -9.48 -28.39 -29.62
CA TRP A 38 -9.43 -26.96 -29.89
C TRP A 38 -10.64 -26.44 -30.69
N THR A 39 -11.80 -27.09 -30.51
CA THR A 39 -13.07 -26.71 -31.16
C THR A 39 -14.08 -26.14 -30.15
N THR A 40 -13.58 -25.57 -29.06
CA THR A 40 -14.34 -25.04 -27.94
C THR A 40 -15.18 -23.81 -28.30
N ARG A 41 -16.28 -23.64 -27.58
CA ARG A 41 -17.13 -22.45 -27.56
C ARG A 41 -17.26 -21.99 -26.11
N ASP A 42 -17.77 -20.78 -25.88
CA ASP A 42 -17.92 -20.21 -24.54
C ASP A 42 -18.75 -21.07 -23.57
N SER A 43 -19.59 -21.97 -24.08
CA SER A 43 -20.42 -22.90 -23.31
C SER A 43 -19.89 -24.33 -23.24
N SER A 44 -18.70 -24.60 -23.77
CA SER A 44 -18.13 -25.95 -23.80
C SER A 44 -17.75 -26.42 -22.39
N ASP A 45 -18.21 -27.62 -22.07
CA ASP A 45 -17.80 -28.43 -20.93
C ASP A 45 -16.34 -28.91 -21.06
N LEU A 46 -15.84 -29.50 -19.98
CA LEU A 46 -14.59 -30.22 -19.93
C LEU A 46 -14.86 -31.69 -19.63
N ASP A 47 -14.58 -32.57 -20.60
CA ASP A 47 -14.73 -34.01 -20.43
C ASP A 47 -13.43 -34.67 -19.95
N LEU A 48 -13.51 -35.34 -18.81
CA LEU A 48 -12.41 -36.09 -18.20
C LEU A 48 -12.71 -37.58 -18.17
N ALA A 49 -11.83 -38.38 -18.76
CA ALA A 49 -11.88 -39.83 -18.72
C ALA A 49 -10.82 -40.39 -17.78
N LEU A 50 -11.25 -41.16 -16.78
CA LEU A 50 -10.42 -41.81 -15.78
C LEU A 50 -10.10 -43.25 -16.21
N GLU A 51 -8.84 -43.65 -16.12
CA GLU A 51 -8.36 -44.97 -16.51
C GLU A 51 -7.53 -45.58 -15.37
N GLY A 52 -8.10 -46.54 -14.67
CA GLY A 52 -7.44 -47.32 -13.61
C GLY A 52 -7.41 -48.81 -13.93
N ASP A 53 -6.70 -49.60 -13.11
CA ASP A 53 -6.62 -51.07 -13.26
C ASP A 53 -7.97 -51.78 -13.04
N SER A 54 -8.89 -51.14 -12.33
CA SER A 54 -10.26 -51.61 -12.08
C SER A 54 -11.23 -50.43 -12.00
N ALA A 55 -12.53 -50.72 -11.98
CA ALA A 55 -13.56 -49.69 -11.80
C ALA A 55 -13.35 -48.93 -10.50
N LEU A 56 -13.47 -47.60 -10.58
CA LEU A 56 -13.33 -46.71 -9.43
C LEU A 56 -14.52 -46.84 -8.48
N ASP A 57 -14.25 -46.66 -7.19
CA ASP A 57 -15.28 -46.66 -6.17
C ASP A 57 -16.30 -45.54 -6.42
N TYR A 58 -17.59 -45.86 -6.26
CA TYR A 58 -18.67 -44.91 -6.51
C TYR A 58 -18.57 -43.66 -5.64
N GLY A 59 -18.08 -43.78 -4.40
CA GLY A 59 -17.85 -42.65 -3.51
C GLY A 59 -16.79 -41.67 -4.02
N VAL A 60 -15.77 -42.17 -4.74
CA VAL A 60 -14.75 -41.33 -5.38
C VAL A 60 -15.34 -40.52 -6.52
N MET A 61 -16.20 -41.12 -7.35
CA MET A 61 -16.87 -40.44 -8.46
C MET A 61 -17.78 -39.32 -7.95
N VAL A 62 -18.60 -39.60 -6.94
CA VAL A 62 -19.49 -38.58 -6.32
C VAL A 62 -18.69 -37.44 -5.69
N ALA A 63 -17.58 -37.76 -5.00
CA ALA A 63 -16.73 -36.74 -4.39
C ALA A 63 -16.05 -35.84 -5.44
N LEU A 64 -15.65 -36.41 -6.58
CA LEU A 64 -15.08 -35.66 -7.70
C LEU A 64 -16.10 -34.72 -8.34
N GLU A 65 -17.29 -35.24 -8.67
CA GLU A 65 -18.39 -34.44 -9.24
C GLU A 65 -18.74 -33.27 -8.31
N THR A 66 -18.97 -33.56 -7.03
CA THR A 66 -19.27 -32.53 -6.02
C THR A 66 -18.17 -31.48 -5.95
N ALA A 67 -16.90 -31.90 -5.91
CA ALA A 67 -15.77 -30.97 -5.82
C ALA A 67 -15.59 -30.09 -7.07
N PHE A 68 -15.96 -30.59 -8.25
CA PHE A 68 -15.97 -29.79 -9.47
C PHE A 68 -17.15 -28.81 -9.52
N GLU A 69 -18.34 -29.24 -9.10
CA GLU A 69 -19.52 -28.36 -9.01
C GLU A 69 -19.33 -27.21 -8.01
N GLU A 70 -18.66 -27.45 -6.89
CA GLU A 70 -18.34 -26.44 -5.88
C GLU A 70 -17.13 -25.55 -6.25
N SER A 71 -16.45 -25.84 -7.36
CA SER A 71 -15.25 -25.10 -7.76
C SER A 71 -15.57 -23.77 -8.45
N VAL A 72 -14.59 -22.87 -8.50
CA VAL A 72 -14.69 -21.59 -9.22
C VAL A 72 -14.41 -21.70 -10.73
N ILE A 73 -14.36 -22.92 -11.27
CA ILE A 73 -14.13 -23.16 -12.70
C ILE A 73 -15.38 -22.69 -13.47
N PRO A 74 -15.26 -21.81 -14.48
CA PRO A 74 -16.41 -21.15 -15.11
C PRO A 74 -17.17 -22.04 -16.10
N TYR A 75 -16.85 -23.33 -16.20
CA TYR A 75 -17.48 -24.31 -17.08
C TYR A 75 -17.65 -25.64 -16.36
N LYS A 76 -18.66 -26.40 -16.79
CA LYS A 76 -18.96 -27.73 -16.27
C LYS A 76 -17.80 -28.69 -16.55
N VAL A 77 -17.49 -29.55 -15.57
CA VAL A 77 -16.51 -30.63 -15.72
C VAL A 77 -17.24 -31.96 -15.57
N ASP A 78 -17.27 -32.74 -16.64
CA ASP A 78 -17.89 -34.07 -16.67
C ASP A 78 -16.81 -35.14 -16.52
N VAL A 79 -17.03 -36.09 -15.60
CA VAL A 79 -16.04 -37.11 -15.23
C VAL A 79 -16.61 -38.50 -15.48
N ILE A 80 -15.87 -39.34 -16.21
CA ILE A 80 -16.28 -40.71 -16.51
C ILE A 80 -15.18 -41.71 -16.16
N ASP A 81 -15.56 -42.90 -15.69
CA ASP A 81 -14.65 -44.03 -15.51
C ASP A 81 -14.67 -44.92 -16.75
N LEU A 82 -13.52 -45.06 -17.42
CA LEU A 82 -13.41 -45.86 -18.63
C LEU A 82 -13.70 -47.35 -18.41
N ASN A 83 -13.59 -47.85 -17.18
CA ASN A 83 -13.96 -49.24 -16.84
C ASN A 83 -15.46 -49.48 -16.72
N GLN A 84 -16.28 -48.42 -16.72
CA GLN A 84 -17.73 -48.49 -16.56
C GLN A 84 -18.50 -48.05 -17.80
N VAL A 85 -17.81 -47.64 -18.87
CA VAL A 85 -18.43 -47.28 -20.15
C VAL A 85 -18.44 -48.43 -21.15
N THR A 86 -19.33 -48.37 -22.14
CA THR A 86 -19.39 -49.35 -23.23
C THR A 86 -18.13 -49.33 -24.10
N ASP A 87 -17.76 -50.47 -24.70
CA ASP A 87 -16.62 -50.56 -25.64
C ASP A 87 -16.73 -49.58 -26.81
N SER A 88 -17.96 -49.36 -27.31
CA SER A 88 -18.24 -48.36 -28.35
C SER A 88 -17.88 -46.95 -27.91
N PHE A 89 -18.15 -46.59 -26.65
CA PHE A 89 -17.85 -45.27 -26.12
C PHE A 89 -16.37 -45.13 -25.76
N ARG A 90 -15.75 -46.18 -25.22
CA ARG A 90 -14.30 -46.20 -24.95
C ARG A 90 -13.49 -45.90 -26.21
N ARG A 91 -13.87 -46.46 -27.37
CA ARG A 91 -13.24 -46.16 -28.67
C ARG A 91 -13.35 -44.68 -29.06
N ILE A 92 -14.45 -44.00 -28.72
CA ILE A 92 -14.62 -42.56 -29.00
C ILE A 92 -13.59 -41.75 -28.22
N VAL A 93 -13.40 -42.06 -26.93
CA VAL A 93 -12.40 -41.40 -26.07
C VAL A 93 -10.98 -41.69 -26.57
N GLU A 94 -10.69 -42.92 -26.99
CA GLU A 94 -9.36 -43.32 -27.45
C GLU A 94 -8.93 -42.67 -28.78
N VAL A 95 -9.87 -42.24 -29.63
CA VAL A 95 -9.56 -41.59 -30.93
C VAL A 95 -8.76 -40.31 -30.74
N ARG A 96 -9.14 -39.48 -29.77
CA ARG A 96 -8.43 -38.22 -29.49
C ARG A 96 -8.60 -37.85 -28.02
N ARG A 97 -7.58 -38.21 -27.25
CA ARG A 97 -7.44 -37.86 -25.83
C ARG A 97 -6.06 -37.33 -25.51
N ILE A 98 -5.98 -36.41 -24.56
CA ILE A 98 -4.73 -35.82 -24.09
C ILE A 98 -4.54 -36.21 -22.63
N LEU A 99 -3.40 -36.83 -22.32
CA LEU A 99 -3.06 -37.23 -20.95
C LEU A 99 -2.81 -35.99 -20.09
N LEU A 100 -3.49 -35.92 -18.94
CA LEU A 100 -3.17 -34.94 -17.92
C LEU A 100 -1.96 -35.38 -17.10
N PRO A 101 -1.05 -34.45 -16.73
CA PRO A 101 0.15 -34.75 -15.94
C PRO A 101 -0.19 -34.94 -14.45
N LEU A 102 -0.98 -35.97 -14.14
CA LEU A 102 -1.32 -36.35 -12.76
C LEU A 102 -0.19 -37.09 -12.06
N ASN A 103 0.47 -37.99 -12.79
CA ASN A 103 1.56 -38.84 -12.31
C ASN A 103 2.95 -38.32 -12.72
N GLU A 104 3.03 -37.19 -13.44
CA GLU A 104 4.26 -36.37 -13.50
C GLU A 104 4.41 -35.57 -12.20
N VAL A 105 4.30 -36.27 -11.08
CA VAL A 105 5.16 -36.01 -9.94
C VAL A 105 6.33 -36.99 -10.09
N GLN A 106 7.11 -36.82 -11.16
CA GLN A 106 8.53 -37.10 -10.96
C GLN A 106 8.97 -36.09 -9.91
N ALA A 107 9.60 -36.61 -8.87
CA ALA A 107 10.25 -35.85 -7.83
C ALA A 107 11.25 -34.84 -8.44
N SER A 108 10.78 -33.68 -8.89
CA SER A 108 11.49 -32.44 -8.63
C SER A 108 11.34 -32.20 -7.13
N GLY A 109 12.42 -31.81 -6.46
CA GLY A 109 12.42 -31.52 -5.02
C GLY A 109 11.60 -30.29 -4.63
N ASP A 110 10.35 -30.16 -5.08
CA ASP A 110 9.54 -28.93 -5.02
C ASP A 110 8.98 -28.59 -3.63
N GLY A 111 9.16 -29.46 -2.64
CA GLY A 111 9.02 -29.13 -1.21
C GLY A 111 10.35 -29.06 -0.45
N GLN A 112 11.48 -29.32 -1.12
CA GLN A 112 12.79 -29.30 -0.50
C GLN A 112 13.36 -27.89 -0.60
N TRP A 113 13.43 -27.25 0.57
CA TRP A 113 14.17 -26.02 0.74
C TRP A 113 15.66 -26.28 0.48
N LYS A 114 16.17 -25.71 -0.61
CA LYS A 114 17.59 -25.76 -0.96
C LYS A 114 18.34 -24.64 -0.24
N GLN A 115 19.52 -24.94 0.31
CA GLN A 115 20.46 -23.90 0.73
C GLN A 115 21.19 -23.33 -0.49
N THR A 116 21.26 -22.02 -0.58
CA THR A 116 21.97 -21.26 -1.62
C THR A 116 22.50 -19.96 -1.04
N THR A 117 23.17 -19.15 -1.85
CA THR A 117 23.67 -17.82 -1.49
C THR A 117 22.94 -16.73 -2.27
N VAL A 118 22.99 -15.49 -1.78
CA VAL A 118 22.42 -14.35 -2.52
C VAL A 118 23.08 -14.22 -3.89
N GLU A 119 24.38 -14.51 -4.00
CA GLU A 119 25.10 -14.52 -5.27
C GLU A 119 24.50 -15.46 -6.31
N GLU A 120 24.20 -16.70 -5.91
CA GLU A 120 23.62 -17.68 -6.82
C GLU A 120 22.15 -17.40 -7.12
N PHE A 121 21.39 -16.94 -6.13
CA PHE A 121 19.94 -16.80 -6.25
C PHE A 121 19.49 -15.47 -6.84
N SER A 122 20.21 -14.39 -6.55
CA SER A 122 19.84 -13.01 -6.88
C SER A 122 21.11 -12.19 -7.15
N PRO A 123 21.87 -12.52 -8.22
CA PRO A 123 23.07 -11.77 -8.57
C PRO A 123 22.68 -10.32 -8.90
N PHE A 124 23.28 -9.37 -8.20
CA PHE A 124 23.00 -7.95 -8.41
C PHE A 124 24.21 -7.18 -8.91
N THR A 125 23.95 -6.00 -9.47
CA THR A 125 24.95 -5.12 -10.06
C THR A 125 24.82 -3.71 -9.52
N TYR A 126 25.77 -2.84 -9.84
CA TYR A 126 25.78 -1.45 -9.40
C TYR A 126 24.81 -0.61 -10.23
N GLY A 127 24.03 0.25 -9.55
CA GLY A 127 23.30 1.32 -10.22
C GLY A 127 24.22 2.33 -10.89
N LYS A 128 23.64 3.23 -11.70
CA LYS A 128 24.38 4.19 -12.51
C LYS A 128 24.08 5.62 -12.08
N SER A 129 25.12 6.45 -11.96
CA SER A 129 24.95 7.83 -11.50
C SER A 129 24.00 8.61 -12.41
N LEU A 130 23.05 9.31 -11.77
CA LEU A 130 22.11 10.22 -12.42
C LEU A 130 21.96 11.49 -11.55
N PRO A 131 22.73 12.55 -11.84
CA PRO A 131 22.71 13.79 -11.09
C PRO A 131 21.34 14.47 -11.10
N VAL A 132 21.02 15.21 -10.03
CA VAL A 132 19.70 15.87 -9.86
C VAL A 132 19.33 16.77 -11.04
N HIS A 133 20.30 17.52 -11.59
CA HIS A 133 20.08 18.42 -12.73
C HIS A 133 19.80 17.68 -14.06
N ALA A 134 20.11 16.38 -14.14
CA ALA A 134 19.81 15.54 -15.29
C ALA A 134 18.46 14.81 -15.14
N ARG A 135 17.84 14.85 -13.96
CA ARG A 135 16.52 14.25 -13.71
C ARG A 135 15.44 15.15 -14.29
N ASN A 136 14.33 14.54 -14.71
CA ASN A 136 13.19 15.26 -15.25
C ASN A 136 11.96 14.93 -14.40
N THR A 137 11.46 15.93 -13.66
CA THR A 137 10.29 15.77 -12.77
C THR A 137 8.98 15.51 -13.53
N ILE A 138 8.95 15.73 -14.84
CA ILE A 138 7.82 15.43 -15.72
C ILE A 138 7.94 14.02 -16.32
N GLY A 139 9.12 13.40 -16.22
CA GLY A 139 9.34 12.03 -16.68
C GLY A 139 8.47 11.01 -15.91
N GLN A 140 8.24 9.86 -16.52
CA GLN A 140 7.43 8.78 -15.92
C GLN A 140 8.27 7.65 -15.32
N ILE A 141 9.58 7.63 -15.58
CA ILE A 141 10.46 6.57 -15.10
C ILE A 141 10.95 6.90 -13.68
N PRO A 142 10.64 6.09 -12.67
CA PRO A 142 11.10 6.35 -11.31
C PRO A 142 12.61 6.18 -11.19
N VAL A 143 13.25 7.14 -10.52
CA VAL A 143 14.67 7.11 -10.16
C VAL A 143 14.77 6.64 -8.71
N PHE A 144 15.47 5.55 -8.47
CA PHE A 144 15.62 4.94 -7.15
C PHE A 144 16.97 5.25 -6.52
N GLY A 145 16.93 5.68 -5.27
CA GLY A 145 18.05 5.74 -4.34
C GLY A 145 17.88 4.77 -3.17
N PRO A 146 18.78 4.84 -2.17
CA PRO A 146 18.71 4.01 -0.96
C PRO A 146 17.42 4.22 -0.17
N ASP A 147 16.83 5.41 -0.24
CA ASP A 147 15.58 5.75 0.47
C ASP A 147 14.31 5.46 -0.35
N GLY A 148 14.43 4.83 -1.51
CA GLY A 148 13.33 4.58 -2.45
C GLY A 148 13.32 5.57 -3.61
N ILE A 149 12.14 6.02 -4.05
CA ILE A 149 12.02 6.92 -5.20
C ILE A 149 12.52 8.33 -4.81
N ILE A 150 13.52 8.83 -5.54
CA ILE A 150 14.17 10.14 -5.32
C ILE A 150 13.94 11.12 -6.46
N GLY A 151 13.04 10.80 -7.39
CA GLY A 151 12.67 11.62 -8.53
C GLY A 151 12.25 10.78 -9.73
N TYR A 152 12.11 11.45 -10.87
CA TYR A 152 11.72 10.82 -12.13
C TYR A 152 12.67 11.22 -13.26
N HIS A 153 12.64 10.45 -14.35
CA HIS A 153 13.40 10.69 -15.57
C HIS A 153 12.67 10.18 -16.81
N ASP A 154 13.24 10.45 -17.98
CA ASP A 154 12.64 10.12 -19.28
C ASP A 154 13.02 8.71 -19.76
N SER A 155 14.17 8.20 -19.30
CA SER A 155 14.70 6.89 -19.69
C SER A 155 14.97 6.01 -18.47
N ALA A 156 14.76 4.70 -18.62
CA ALA A 156 15.09 3.70 -17.62
C ALA A 156 16.49 3.11 -17.84
N LEU A 157 17.12 2.68 -16.75
CA LEU A 157 18.32 1.86 -16.78
C LEU A 157 17.95 0.38 -16.91
N THR A 158 16.81 -0.01 -16.34
CA THR A 158 16.27 -1.36 -16.36
C THR A 158 15.18 -1.52 -17.42
N ASP A 159 14.88 -2.75 -17.80
CA ASP A 159 13.93 -3.12 -18.85
C ASP A 159 12.65 -3.81 -18.32
N GLY A 160 12.60 -4.13 -17.02
CA GLY A 160 11.48 -4.82 -16.40
C GLY A 160 11.44 -4.63 -14.88
N PRO A 161 10.74 -5.53 -14.16
CA PRO A 161 10.66 -5.50 -12.71
C PRO A 161 12.05 -5.58 -12.08
N THR A 162 12.27 -4.73 -11.09
CA THR A 162 13.60 -4.51 -10.50
C THR A 162 13.53 -4.59 -8.99
N VAL A 163 14.46 -5.31 -8.38
CA VAL A 163 14.76 -5.15 -6.95
C VAL A 163 15.96 -4.23 -6.80
N ILE A 164 15.84 -3.24 -5.92
CA ILE A 164 16.86 -2.25 -5.63
C ILE A 164 17.29 -2.40 -4.17
N ILE A 165 18.59 -2.42 -3.90
CA ILE A 165 19.16 -2.54 -2.55
C ILE A 165 19.99 -1.29 -2.24
N GLY A 166 19.70 -0.62 -1.12
CA GLY A 166 20.44 0.54 -0.65
C GLY A 166 21.89 0.22 -0.30
N ARG A 167 22.84 0.83 -0.98
CA ARG A 167 24.29 0.61 -0.75
C ARG A 167 24.92 1.65 0.15
N LYS A 168 24.63 2.94 -0.04
CA LYS A 168 25.24 4.06 0.70
C LYS A 168 24.16 5.03 1.16
N GLY A 169 24.17 5.44 2.42
CA GLY A 169 23.08 6.22 3.03
C GLY A 169 22.21 5.31 3.89
N THR A 170 20.95 5.12 3.52
CA THR A 170 20.08 4.10 4.13
C THR A 170 20.49 2.71 3.62
N VAL A 171 21.50 2.17 4.27
CA VAL A 171 22.15 0.90 3.95
C VAL A 171 21.19 -0.27 4.19
N GLY A 172 21.14 -1.20 3.24
CA GLY A 172 20.43 -2.47 3.40
C GLY A 172 18.92 -2.39 3.17
N SER A 173 18.37 -1.22 2.85
CA SER A 173 16.98 -1.08 2.41
C SER A 173 16.74 -1.87 1.12
N VAL A 174 15.59 -2.53 1.02
CA VAL A 174 15.20 -3.29 -0.18
C VAL A 174 13.92 -2.68 -0.73
N HIS A 175 13.95 -2.31 -2.01
CA HIS A 175 12.85 -1.72 -2.74
C HIS A 175 12.49 -2.57 -3.97
N TYR A 176 11.25 -2.46 -4.42
CA TYR A 176 10.74 -3.16 -5.61
C TYR A 176 10.10 -2.15 -6.56
N SER A 177 10.40 -2.28 -7.85
CA SER A 177 9.75 -1.54 -8.93
C SER A 177 9.04 -2.54 -9.84
N ASP A 178 7.75 -2.37 -10.04
CA ASP A 178 6.93 -3.13 -11.00
C ASP A 178 7.09 -2.63 -12.45
N VAL A 179 7.65 -1.43 -12.62
CA VAL A 179 7.95 -0.79 -13.90
C VAL A 179 9.47 -0.63 -14.11
N PRO A 180 9.92 -0.45 -15.36
CA PRO A 180 11.28 -0.03 -15.67
C PRO A 180 11.69 1.21 -14.87
N CYS A 181 12.90 1.22 -14.33
CA CYS A 181 13.36 2.27 -13.42
C CYS A 181 14.85 2.61 -13.59
N TRP A 182 15.31 3.62 -12.86
CA TRP A 182 16.73 4.01 -12.82
C TRP A 182 17.30 3.92 -11.40
N PRO A 183 17.97 2.82 -11.03
CA PRO A 183 18.75 2.73 -9.79
C PRO A 183 20.05 3.54 -9.89
N ILE A 184 20.30 4.46 -8.93
CA ILE A 184 21.52 5.29 -8.92
C ILE A 184 22.74 4.57 -8.32
N ASP A 185 23.93 5.15 -8.44
CA ASP A 185 25.24 4.57 -8.05
C ASP A 185 25.41 4.31 -6.54
N THR A 186 24.48 4.81 -5.72
CA THR A 186 24.36 4.50 -4.28
C THR A 186 23.46 3.29 -4.00
N THR A 187 23.06 2.55 -5.04
CA THR A 187 22.24 1.35 -4.95
C THR A 187 22.86 0.16 -5.70
N PHE A 188 22.46 -1.03 -5.32
CA PHE A 188 22.57 -2.23 -6.14
C PHE A 188 21.20 -2.55 -6.76
N PHE A 189 21.17 -3.31 -7.85
CA PHE A 189 19.92 -3.80 -8.41
C PHE A 189 20.08 -5.11 -9.18
N PHE A 190 18.98 -5.81 -9.38
CA PHE A 190 18.86 -6.90 -10.36
C PHE A 190 17.47 -6.89 -10.99
N THR A 191 17.38 -7.46 -12.18
CA THR A 191 16.15 -7.65 -12.95
C THR A 191 15.98 -9.12 -13.31
N ASP A 192 14.74 -9.52 -13.58
CA ASP A 192 14.41 -10.82 -14.14
C ASP A 192 13.16 -10.69 -15.03
N GLN A 193 12.97 -11.62 -15.94
CA GLN A 193 11.80 -11.63 -16.83
C GLN A 193 10.54 -12.14 -16.12
N ASP A 194 10.71 -12.96 -15.09
CA ASP A 194 9.60 -13.49 -14.29
C ASP A 194 9.28 -12.60 -13.09
N VAL A 195 8.22 -11.80 -13.22
CA VAL A 195 7.72 -10.87 -12.21
C VAL A 195 7.54 -11.53 -10.84
N GLU A 196 7.02 -12.76 -10.79
CA GLU A 196 6.73 -13.44 -9.52
C GLU A 196 8.01 -13.90 -8.84
N LEU A 197 8.98 -14.41 -9.61
CA LEU A 197 10.29 -14.78 -9.07
C LEU A 197 11.07 -13.55 -8.58
N VAL A 198 11.03 -12.42 -9.30
CA VAL A 198 11.63 -11.15 -8.82
C VAL A 198 11.00 -10.75 -7.48
N LYS A 199 9.67 -10.84 -7.37
CA LYS A 199 8.94 -10.47 -6.16
C LYS A 199 9.24 -11.43 -5.00
N PHE A 200 9.44 -12.71 -5.27
CA PHE A 200 9.92 -13.66 -4.26
C PHE A 200 11.31 -13.28 -3.76
N LYS A 201 12.25 -12.97 -4.68
CA LYS A 201 13.61 -12.52 -4.34
C LYS A 201 13.58 -11.24 -3.49
N TYR A 202 12.69 -10.30 -3.80
CA TYR A 202 12.43 -9.12 -2.98
C TYR A 202 12.05 -9.49 -1.53
N TYR A 203 11.04 -10.34 -1.34
CA TYR A 203 10.62 -10.78 -0.01
C TYR A 203 11.73 -11.53 0.73
N ALA A 204 12.47 -12.39 0.03
CA ALA A 204 13.57 -13.15 0.61
C ALA A 204 14.68 -12.25 1.13
N LEU A 205 15.10 -11.25 0.35
CA LEU A 205 16.12 -10.28 0.76
C LEU A 205 15.67 -9.43 1.95
N GLY A 206 14.38 -9.10 2.02
CA GLY A 206 13.78 -8.39 3.16
C GLY A 206 13.93 -9.14 4.50
N THR A 207 14.12 -10.47 4.48
CA THR A 207 14.33 -11.26 5.72
C THR A 207 15.79 -11.34 6.18
N LEU A 208 16.74 -10.86 5.38
CA LEU A 208 18.17 -10.98 5.70
C LEU A 208 18.70 -9.86 6.60
N SER A 209 17.86 -8.90 6.99
CA SER A 209 18.24 -7.74 7.81
C SER A 209 19.56 -7.10 7.36
N LEU A 210 19.63 -6.78 6.06
CA LEU A 210 20.85 -6.25 5.43
C LEU A 210 21.29 -4.91 6.04
N ASP A 211 20.38 -4.20 6.70
CA ASP A 211 20.61 -2.98 7.46
C ASP A 211 21.58 -3.17 8.63
N ASN A 212 21.60 -4.37 9.24
CA ASN A 212 22.54 -4.72 10.31
C ASN A 212 23.95 -5.06 9.81
N MET A 213 24.17 -5.10 8.49
CA MET A 213 25.46 -5.42 7.88
C MET A 213 26.33 -4.18 7.62
N ASN A 214 25.95 -3.05 8.23
CA ASN A 214 26.69 -1.81 8.11
C ASN A 214 28.07 -1.93 8.78
N ILE A 215 29.13 -1.74 8.00
CA ILE A 215 30.50 -1.75 8.50
C ILE A 215 30.81 -0.38 9.09
N ASP A 216 31.29 -0.39 10.33
CA ASP A 216 31.64 0.72 11.21
C ASP A 216 32.59 1.74 10.54
N SER A 217 32.03 2.60 9.69
CA SER A 217 32.72 3.65 8.96
C SER A 217 31.89 4.92 9.03
N ALA A 218 32.56 6.08 9.02
CA ALA A 218 31.91 7.39 9.12
C ALA A 218 30.86 7.65 8.01
N VAL A 219 30.85 6.84 6.95
CA VAL A 219 29.81 6.79 5.92
C VAL A 219 29.32 5.35 5.76
N PRO A 220 28.14 5.00 6.28
CA PRO A 220 27.53 3.68 6.13
C PRO A 220 27.57 3.16 4.69
N SER A 221 28.12 1.96 4.49
CA SER A 221 28.14 1.32 3.17
C SER A 221 27.97 -0.19 3.26
N LEU A 222 27.11 -0.73 2.40
CA LEU A 222 26.92 -2.16 2.23
C LEU A 222 28.06 -2.76 1.39
N ASN A 223 28.71 -3.81 1.91
CA ASN A 223 29.75 -4.52 1.19
C ASN A 223 29.13 -5.56 0.25
N HIS A 224 29.39 -5.42 -1.05
CA HIS A 224 28.94 -6.32 -2.10
C HIS A 224 29.22 -7.79 -1.77
N SER A 225 30.48 -8.15 -1.47
CA SER A 225 30.87 -9.54 -1.18
C SER A 225 30.20 -10.09 0.08
N ALA A 226 29.95 -9.24 1.08
CA ALA A 226 29.30 -9.66 2.32
C ALA A 226 27.82 -10.04 2.11
N VAL A 227 27.12 -9.28 1.27
CA VAL A 227 25.72 -9.59 0.89
C VAL A 227 25.68 -10.82 0.00
N HIS A 228 26.54 -10.91 -1.02
CA HIS A 228 26.63 -12.07 -1.91
C HIS A 228 26.85 -13.39 -1.15
N ALA A 229 27.65 -13.36 -0.08
CA ALA A 229 27.94 -14.52 0.77
C ALA A 229 26.81 -14.89 1.75
N GLN A 230 25.75 -14.08 1.89
CA GLN A 230 24.63 -14.41 2.76
C GLN A 230 23.94 -15.68 2.29
N LYS A 231 23.67 -16.57 3.24
CA LYS A 231 23.01 -17.85 2.99
C LYS A 231 21.52 -17.68 3.13
N LEU A 232 20.78 -18.26 2.20
CA LEU A 232 19.32 -18.33 2.25
C LEU A 232 18.84 -19.73 1.94
N ARG A 233 17.64 -20.04 2.44
CA ARG A 233 16.90 -21.23 2.04
C ARG A 233 15.83 -20.79 1.05
N VAL A 234 15.74 -21.51 -0.06
CA VAL A 234 14.80 -21.22 -1.14
C VAL A 234 13.97 -22.47 -1.42
N PRO A 235 12.63 -22.39 -1.46
CA PRO A 235 11.80 -23.52 -1.79
C PRO A 235 11.70 -23.71 -3.32
N GLY A 236 11.07 -24.79 -3.78
CA GLY A 236 10.78 -24.97 -5.20
C GLY A 236 9.95 -23.83 -5.77
N GLU A 237 10.03 -23.58 -7.08
CA GLU A 237 9.38 -22.43 -7.74
C GLU A 237 7.87 -22.38 -7.48
N ARG A 238 7.21 -23.55 -7.43
CA ARG A 238 5.78 -23.62 -7.12
C ARG A 238 5.46 -23.01 -5.75
N GLU A 239 6.25 -23.29 -4.73
CA GLU A 239 6.04 -22.72 -3.40
C GLU A 239 6.44 -21.24 -3.36
N GLN A 240 7.50 -20.83 -4.09
CA GLN A 240 7.86 -19.42 -4.23
C GLN A 240 6.68 -18.58 -4.75
N ARG A 241 6.04 -19.02 -5.83
CA ARG A 241 4.86 -18.34 -6.40
C ARG A 241 3.69 -18.26 -5.42
N ARG A 242 3.47 -19.30 -4.62
CA ARG A 242 2.41 -19.33 -3.60
C ARG A 242 2.67 -18.35 -2.47
N ILE A 243 3.91 -18.28 -1.98
CA ILE A 243 4.35 -17.31 -0.99
C ILE A 243 4.13 -15.89 -1.54
N VAL A 244 4.57 -15.65 -2.79
CA VAL A 244 4.38 -14.36 -3.47
C VAL A 244 2.91 -14.00 -3.58
N HIS A 245 2.04 -14.95 -3.97
CA HIS A 245 0.61 -14.68 -4.10
C HIS A 245 0.01 -14.15 -2.80
N ILE A 246 0.29 -14.80 -1.67
CA ILE A 246 -0.22 -14.38 -0.35
C ILE A 246 0.31 -13.00 0.02
N LEU A 247 1.63 -12.81 0.01
CA LEU A 247 2.23 -11.55 0.43
C LEU A 247 1.83 -10.40 -0.49
N ARG A 248 1.77 -10.65 -1.79
CA ARG A 248 1.31 -9.68 -2.79
C ARG A 248 -0.12 -9.24 -2.51
N THR A 249 -1.04 -10.15 -2.17
CA THR A 249 -2.44 -9.75 -1.89
C THR A 249 -2.55 -8.76 -0.73
N LEU A 250 -1.68 -8.87 0.28
CA LEU A 250 -1.61 -7.93 1.39
C LEU A 250 -1.01 -6.59 0.94
N ASP A 251 0.13 -6.61 0.24
CA ASP A 251 0.78 -5.40 -0.26
C ASP A 251 -0.10 -4.63 -1.26
N ASP A 252 -0.76 -5.33 -2.19
CA ASP A 252 -1.67 -4.74 -3.17
C ASP A 252 -2.85 -4.05 -2.46
N LYS A 253 -3.36 -4.64 -1.36
CA LYS A 253 -4.44 -4.05 -0.57
C LYS A 253 -3.97 -2.82 0.22
N ILE A 254 -2.76 -2.85 0.77
CA ILE A 254 -2.14 -1.68 1.43
C ILE A 254 -2.00 -0.53 0.44
N GLU A 255 -1.47 -0.82 -0.76
CA GLU A 255 -1.26 0.19 -1.79
C GLU A 255 -2.58 0.77 -2.29
N LEU A 256 -3.60 -0.07 -2.52
CA LEU A 256 -4.94 0.38 -2.89
C LEU A 256 -5.55 1.32 -1.82
N ASN A 257 -5.42 0.97 -0.55
CA ASN A 257 -5.90 1.80 0.56
C ASN A 257 -5.15 3.14 0.63
N ARG A 258 -3.83 3.16 0.40
CA ARG A 258 -3.02 4.39 0.36
C ARG A 258 -3.44 5.31 -0.79
N ARG A 259 -3.64 4.76 -2.00
CA ARG A 259 -4.16 5.53 -3.15
C ARG A 259 -5.55 6.10 -2.88
N MET A 260 -6.44 5.29 -2.31
CA MET A 260 -7.77 5.76 -1.90
C MET A 260 -7.67 6.90 -0.88
N ASN A 261 -6.76 6.81 0.10
CA ASN A 261 -6.55 7.89 1.07
C ASN A 261 -6.06 9.17 0.41
N GLN A 262 -5.13 9.08 -0.54
CA GLN A 262 -4.67 10.22 -1.31
C GLN A 262 -5.82 10.91 -2.06
N THR A 263 -6.65 10.14 -2.79
CA THR A 263 -7.80 10.70 -3.52
C THR A 263 -8.82 11.35 -2.58
N LEU A 264 -9.17 10.68 -1.47
CA LEU A 264 -10.11 11.24 -0.48
C LEU A 264 -9.59 12.54 0.12
N GLU A 265 -8.30 12.63 0.38
CA GLU A 265 -7.69 13.82 0.92
C GLU A 265 -7.61 14.95 -0.11
N GLU A 266 -7.31 14.65 -1.36
CA GLU A 266 -7.35 15.61 -2.47
C GLU A 266 -8.76 16.19 -2.67
N MET A 267 -9.80 15.36 -2.58
CA MET A 267 -11.20 15.81 -2.60
C MET A 267 -11.50 16.77 -1.44
N ALA A 268 -11.11 16.42 -0.21
CA ALA A 268 -11.32 17.25 0.96
C ALA A 268 -10.55 18.59 0.90
N ARG A 269 -9.29 18.57 0.45
CA ARG A 269 -8.49 19.78 0.22
C ARG A 269 -9.12 20.68 -0.84
N THR A 270 -9.65 20.11 -1.91
CA THR A 270 -10.32 20.85 -3.00
C THR A 270 -11.58 21.54 -2.49
N LEU A 271 -12.41 20.82 -1.72
CA LEU A 271 -13.60 21.40 -1.08
C LEU A 271 -13.24 22.51 -0.10
N PHE A 272 -12.20 22.31 0.72
CA PHE A 272 -11.75 23.33 1.66
C PHE A 272 -11.29 24.60 0.94
N LYS A 273 -10.50 24.47 -0.12
CA LYS A 273 -10.06 25.61 -0.94
C LYS A 273 -11.25 26.35 -1.53
N SER A 274 -12.16 25.63 -2.18
CA SER A 274 -13.39 26.19 -2.76
C SER A 274 -14.21 26.98 -1.74
N TRP A 275 -14.36 26.47 -0.51
CA TRP A 275 -15.23 27.06 0.52
C TRP A 275 -14.58 28.21 1.28
N PHE A 276 -13.30 28.08 1.62
CA PHE A 276 -12.66 28.94 2.62
C PHE A 276 -11.45 29.72 2.11
N VAL A 277 -11.02 29.50 0.87
CA VAL A 277 -9.91 30.21 0.23
C VAL A 277 -10.38 30.96 -1.00
N ASP A 278 -10.98 30.25 -1.96
CA ASP A 278 -11.41 30.82 -3.24
C ASP A 278 -12.81 31.45 -3.15
N PHE A 279 -13.58 31.02 -2.14
CA PHE A 279 -14.97 31.45 -1.88
C PHE A 279 -15.90 31.21 -3.08
N ASP A 280 -15.73 30.09 -3.78
CA ASP A 280 -16.51 29.75 -4.99
C ASP A 280 -18.03 29.83 -4.76
N PRO A 281 -18.60 29.38 -3.61
CA PRO A 281 -20.04 29.52 -3.39
C PRO A 281 -20.52 30.96 -3.38
N VAL A 282 -19.72 31.89 -2.85
CA VAL A 282 -20.05 33.32 -2.80
C VAL A 282 -19.89 33.94 -4.18
N ARG A 283 -18.77 33.64 -4.87
CA ARG A 283 -18.51 34.13 -6.24
C ARG A 283 -19.57 33.63 -7.22
N ALA A 284 -19.98 32.36 -7.12
CA ALA A 284 -21.03 31.80 -7.96
C ALA A 284 -22.38 32.54 -7.79
N LYS A 285 -22.71 32.99 -6.57
CA LYS A 285 -23.88 33.85 -6.32
C LYS A 285 -23.72 35.24 -6.93
N MET A 286 -22.56 35.88 -6.76
CA MET A 286 -22.26 37.20 -7.35
C MET A 286 -22.35 37.18 -8.88
N ASP A 287 -21.84 36.11 -9.50
CA ASP A 287 -21.79 35.96 -10.95
C ASP A 287 -23.11 35.45 -11.55
N GLY A 288 -24.14 35.20 -10.72
CA GLY A 288 -25.43 34.65 -11.15
C GLY A 288 -25.35 33.23 -11.72
N ARG A 289 -24.23 32.51 -11.52
CA ARG A 289 -24.00 31.13 -12.00
C ARG A 289 -24.70 30.07 -11.15
N TRP A 290 -25.38 30.48 -10.08
CA TRP A 290 -26.08 29.59 -9.17
C TRP A 290 -27.52 30.07 -8.95
N LYS A 291 -28.49 29.16 -9.08
CA LYS A 291 -29.89 29.40 -8.67
C LYS A 291 -30.20 28.62 -7.40
N ARG A 292 -31.15 29.16 -6.62
CA ARG A 292 -31.59 28.53 -5.37
C ARG A 292 -32.02 27.08 -5.60
N ARG A 293 -31.48 26.16 -4.79
CA ARG A 293 -31.66 24.69 -4.88
C ARG A 293 -30.88 23.97 -5.99
N GLU A 294 -29.96 24.63 -6.70
CA GLU A 294 -29.01 23.96 -7.59
C GLU A 294 -27.76 23.50 -6.83
N SER A 295 -27.30 22.28 -7.13
CA SER A 295 -26.01 21.78 -6.67
C SER A 295 -24.92 22.30 -7.60
N LEU A 296 -23.88 22.89 -7.04
CA LEU A 296 -22.65 23.24 -7.76
C LEU A 296 -21.50 22.45 -7.10
N LEU A 297 -20.51 22.03 -7.89
CA LEU A 297 -19.31 21.31 -7.40
C LEU A 297 -19.60 20.07 -6.51
N GLY A 298 -20.76 19.41 -6.71
CA GLY A 298 -21.14 18.20 -5.96
C GLY A 298 -21.65 18.43 -4.54
N LEU A 299 -21.92 19.68 -4.15
CA LEU A 299 -22.44 20.00 -2.82
C LEU A 299 -23.97 20.13 -2.83
N PRO A 300 -24.66 19.49 -1.86
CA PRO A 300 -26.09 19.66 -1.70
C PRO A 300 -26.49 21.13 -1.65
N ALA A 301 -27.54 21.47 -2.40
CA ALA A 301 -27.93 22.86 -2.61
C ALA A 301 -28.31 23.62 -1.33
N GLU A 302 -28.67 22.89 -0.28
CA GLU A 302 -28.94 23.42 1.07
C GLU A 302 -27.71 24.06 1.73
N TYR A 303 -26.50 23.61 1.41
CA TYR A 303 -25.27 24.21 1.93
C TYR A 303 -24.95 25.53 1.25
N TYR A 304 -25.27 25.68 -0.03
CA TYR A 304 -25.10 26.94 -0.75
C TYR A 304 -25.92 28.07 -0.14
N ASP A 305 -27.14 27.78 0.33
CA ASP A 305 -27.99 28.76 1.02
C ASP A 305 -27.31 29.35 2.28
N MET A 306 -26.31 28.68 2.86
CA MET A 306 -25.58 29.14 4.06
C MET A 306 -24.50 30.19 3.76
N PHE A 307 -24.03 30.28 2.52
CA PHE A 307 -23.00 31.26 2.14
C PHE A 307 -23.61 32.64 1.87
N PRO A 308 -22.92 33.74 2.18
CA PRO A 308 -23.37 35.07 1.78
C PRO A 308 -23.31 35.23 0.25
N ASP A 309 -23.89 36.32 -0.26
CA ASP A 309 -24.06 36.60 -1.68
C ASP A 309 -23.05 37.62 -2.24
N HIS A 310 -22.16 38.17 -1.41
CA HIS A 310 -21.07 39.05 -1.85
C HIS A 310 -19.86 39.02 -0.91
N LEU A 311 -18.74 39.49 -1.45
CA LEU A 311 -17.49 39.73 -0.72
C LEU A 311 -17.43 41.18 -0.20
N VAL A 312 -16.65 41.39 0.85
CA VAL A 312 -16.33 42.68 1.46
C VAL A 312 -14.83 42.79 1.71
N ASP A 313 -14.29 43.99 1.65
CA ASP A 313 -12.87 44.27 1.88
C ASP A 313 -12.46 43.94 3.33
N SER A 314 -11.24 43.41 3.50
CA SER A 314 -10.66 43.07 4.80
C SER A 314 -9.13 43.05 4.76
N ASP A 315 -8.49 42.97 5.93
CA ASP A 315 -7.02 42.88 6.06
C ASP A 315 -6.40 41.66 5.35
N LEU A 316 -7.19 40.63 5.01
CA LEU A 316 -6.77 39.43 4.27
C LEU A 316 -7.25 39.44 2.80
N GLY A 317 -7.66 40.61 2.29
CA GLY A 317 -8.33 40.78 1.00
C GLY A 317 -9.84 40.59 1.10
N ASP A 318 -10.48 40.44 -0.06
CA ASP A 318 -11.93 40.26 -0.17
C ASP A 318 -12.39 38.96 0.52
N VAL A 319 -13.28 39.08 1.52
CA VAL A 319 -13.82 37.95 2.28
C VAL A 319 -15.35 37.92 2.24
N PRO A 320 -16.00 36.76 2.45
CA PRO A 320 -17.46 36.66 2.49
C PRO A 320 -18.09 37.59 3.53
N LYS A 321 -19.17 38.31 3.16
CA LYS A 321 -19.86 39.20 4.10
C LYS A 321 -20.25 38.47 5.39
N GLY A 322 -19.92 39.09 6.52
CA GLY A 322 -20.21 38.57 7.85
C GLY A 322 -19.12 37.66 8.41
N TRP A 323 -18.15 37.25 7.60
CA TRP A 323 -16.93 36.60 8.08
C TRP A 323 -15.99 37.66 8.64
N LYS A 324 -15.22 37.31 9.67
CA LYS A 324 -14.35 38.25 10.38
C LYS A 324 -12.90 37.85 10.19
N THR A 325 -12.02 38.83 10.06
CA THR A 325 -10.58 38.61 10.18
C THR A 325 -10.20 38.74 11.66
N LYS A 326 -9.57 37.71 12.21
CA LYS A 326 -9.17 37.64 13.63
C LYS A 326 -7.77 37.08 13.78
N ALA A 327 -7.15 37.31 14.93
CA ALA A 327 -5.93 36.62 15.30
C ALA A 327 -6.22 35.13 15.55
N LEU A 328 -5.26 34.26 15.22
CA LEU A 328 -5.39 32.81 15.32
C LEU A 328 -5.75 32.38 16.74
N VAL A 329 -5.19 33.03 17.77
CA VAL A 329 -5.48 32.73 19.18
C VAL A 329 -6.95 32.94 19.56
N ASP A 330 -7.66 33.82 18.85
CA ASP A 330 -9.08 34.08 19.12
C ASP A 330 -10.00 32.98 18.56
N CYS A 331 -9.49 32.19 17.61
CA CYS A 331 -10.24 31.14 16.91
C CYS A 331 -9.74 29.72 17.23
N TYR A 332 -8.50 29.56 17.71
CA TYR A 332 -7.85 28.27 17.91
C TYR A 332 -7.22 28.16 19.29
N LYS A 333 -7.33 26.98 19.88
CA LYS A 333 -6.56 26.57 21.05
C LYS A 333 -5.17 26.11 20.59
N LEU A 334 -4.15 26.90 20.88
CA LEU A 334 -2.75 26.58 20.57
C LEU A 334 -2.03 26.02 21.81
N THR A 335 -1.42 24.85 21.64
CA THR A 335 -0.53 24.22 22.63
C THR A 335 0.87 24.11 22.06
N MET A 336 1.82 24.86 22.61
CA MET A 336 3.25 24.71 22.26
C MET A 336 3.85 23.51 22.97
N GLY A 337 4.59 22.67 22.24
CA GLY A 337 5.23 21.50 22.79
C GLY A 337 6.41 21.81 23.70
N GLN A 338 6.73 20.85 24.57
CA GLN A 338 7.82 20.93 25.54
C GLN A 338 8.44 19.55 25.67
N SER A 339 9.75 19.47 25.53
CA SER A 339 10.49 18.20 25.60
C SER A 339 10.61 17.79 27.07
N PRO A 340 10.15 16.58 27.44
CA PRO A 340 10.45 16.00 28.75
C PRO A 340 11.96 15.71 28.93
N PRO A 341 12.43 15.25 30.09
CA PRO A 341 13.80 14.78 30.26
C PRO A 341 14.12 13.58 29.35
N SER A 342 15.32 13.52 28.77
CA SER A 342 15.68 12.50 27.76
C SER A 342 15.68 11.06 28.27
N ASN A 343 15.91 10.86 29.57
CA ASN A 343 15.85 9.55 30.23
C ASN A 343 14.42 8.98 30.38
N THR A 344 13.40 9.72 29.95
CA THR A 344 12.00 9.30 30.02
C THR A 344 11.47 8.75 28.69
N TYR A 345 12.30 8.77 27.64
CA TYR A 345 11.93 8.28 26.32
C TYR A 345 12.42 6.84 26.11
N ASN A 346 11.64 6.04 25.38
CA ASN A 346 11.99 4.68 25.01
C ASN A 346 11.41 4.33 23.64
N GLU A 347 11.91 3.24 23.04
CA GLU A 347 11.37 2.64 21.81
C GLU A 347 10.66 1.30 22.10
N SER A 348 10.50 0.95 23.37
CA SER A 348 9.88 -0.29 23.84
C SER A 348 8.34 -0.24 23.86
N GLY A 349 7.74 0.94 23.71
CA GLY A 349 6.29 1.12 23.81
C GLY A 349 5.79 1.60 25.17
N ASP A 350 6.67 1.92 26.12
CA ASP A 350 6.26 2.25 27.48
C ASP A 350 5.80 3.71 27.60
N GLY A 351 4.54 3.91 28.01
CA GLY A 351 3.94 5.22 28.21
C GLY A 351 3.13 5.69 27.01
N VAL A 352 3.15 7.00 26.73
CA VAL A 352 2.40 7.60 25.60
C VAL A 352 3.31 7.86 24.41
N PRO A 353 2.80 7.82 23.16
CA PRO A 353 3.58 8.19 21.99
C PRO A 353 4.18 9.59 22.14
N PHE A 354 5.44 9.76 21.73
CA PHE A 354 6.18 11.01 21.86
C PHE A 354 6.76 11.45 20.52
N PHE A 355 6.35 12.64 20.08
CA PHE A 355 6.82 13.27 18.85
C PHE A 355 7.61 14.52 19.17
N GLN A 356 8.92 14.48 18.92
CA GLN A 356 9.81 15.58 19.31
C GLN A 356 9.79 16.75 18.31
N ASP A 357 9.74 16.40 17.04
CA ASP A 357 9.74 17.25 15.86
C ASP A 357 9.08 16.48 14.71
N ARG A 358 9.18 17.01 13.49
CA ARG A 358 8.55 16.43 12.29
C ARG A 358 9.13 15.08 11.83
N THR A 359 10.22 14.58 12.42
CA THR A 359 10.91 13.36 11.96
C THR A 359 9.97 12.17 11.87
N ASP A 360 8.99 12.10 12.78
CA ASP A 360 8.04 10.99 12.84
C ASP A 360 6.74 11.29 12.06
N PHE A 361 6.63 12.41 11.35
CA PHE A 361 5.44 12.74 10.54
C PHE A 361 5.35 11.82 9.31
N GLY A 362 4.16 11.25 9.09
CA GLY A 362 3.83 10.50 7.89
C GLY A 362 3.07 11.35 6.87
N SER A 363 2.42 10.68 5.91
CA SER A 363 1.57 11.34 4.90
C SER A 363 0.47 12.19 5.54
N ARG A 364 -0.15 11.68 6.61
CA ARG A 364 -1.20 12.36 7.37
C ARG A 364 -1.06 12.20 8.88
N TYR A 365 -0.60 11.04 9.34
CA TYR A 365 -0.48 10.69 10.76
C TYR A 365 0.96 10.33 11.11
N PRO A 366 1.40 10.63 12.34
CA PRO A 366 2.76 10.33 12.74
C PRO A 366 2.93 8.82 13.03
N SER A 367 4.17 8.35 12.92
CA SER A 367 4.56 6.97 13.22
C SER A 367 5.06 6.85 14.66
N ASN A 368 4.50 5.91 15.43
CA ASN A 368 4.82 5.74 16.85
C ASN A 368 6.17 5.02 17.05
N ARG A 369 7.28 5.73 16.89
CA ARG A 369 8.63 5.20 17.12
C ARG A 369 9.11 5.34 18.56
N LYS A 370 8.79 6.47 19.20
CA LYS A 370 9.21 6.80 20.56
C LYS A 370 8.01 6.97 21.48
N TYR A 371 8.21 6.60 22.74
CA TYR A 371 7.24 6.69 23.80
C TYR A 371 7.84 7.41 25.00
N CYS A 372 7.00 8.04 25.82
CA CYS A 372 7.41 8.78 27.00
C CYS A 372 6.61 8.37 28.23
N THR A 373 7.31 8.04 29.32
CA THR A 373 6.71 7.64 30.60
C THR A 373 6.40 8.82 31.53
N ALA A 374 6.98 9.99 31.28
CA ALA A 374 6.77 11.21 32.06
C ALA A 374 6.53 12.44 31.15
N PRO A 375 5.42 12.45 30.38
CA PRO A 375 5.11 13.51 29.43
C PRO A 375 4.88 14.87 30.12
N THR A 376 5.29 15.96 29.46
CA THR A 376 5.16 17.33 30.01
C THR A 376 4.10 18.18 29.29
N ARG A 377 3.84 17.88 28.01
CA ARG A 377 2.84 18.54 27.18
C ARG A 377 2.16 17.52 26.28
N PHE A 378 0.86 17.69 26.09
CA PHE A 378 0.03 16.78 25.33
C PHE A 378 -0.63 17.47 24.15
N ALA A 379 -0.73 16.75 23.05
CA ALA A 379 -1.76 16.94 22.04
C ALA A 379 -2.86 15.90 22.28
N GLN A 380 -4.11 16.29 22.05
CA GLN A 380 -5.25 15.38 22.11
C GLN A 380 -5.46 14.69 20.76
N ALA A 381 -6.11 13.53 20.79
CA ALA A 381 -6.51 12.84 19.56
C ALA A 381 -7.31 13.79 18.65
N GLY A 382 -6.90 13.88 17.38
CA GLY A 382 -7.47 14.77 16.37
C GLY A 382 -6.97 16.22 16.43
N ASP A 383 -5.98 16.56 17.28
CA ASP A 383 -5.34 17.87 17.19
C ASP A 383 -4.45 17.91 15.95
N THR A 384 -4.42 19.05 15.26
CA THR A 384 -3.48 19.24 14.14
C THR A 384 -2.12 19.60 14.69
N LEU A 385 -1.12 18.79 14.36
CA LEU A 385 0.27 18.98 14.73
C LEU A 385 0.97 19.84 13.67
N VAL A 386 1.72 20.84 14.11
CA VAL A 386 2.49 21.74 13.22
C VAL A 386 3.93 21.80 13.68
N SER A 387 4.87 21.60 12.77
CA SER A 387 6.31 21.82 12.99
C SER A 387 6.59 23.31 13.18
N VAL A 388 7.18 23.66 14.32
CA VAL A 388 7.49 25.05 14.69
C VAL A 388 8.99 25.37 14.67
N ARG A 389 9.82 24.40 14.28
CA ARG A 389 11.27 24.54 14.08
C ARG A 389 11.64 24.00 12.70
N ALA A 390 12.67 24.59 12.08
CA ALA A 390 13.05 24.30 10.71
C ALA A 390 13.11 22.78 10.38
N PRO A 391 12.44 22.33 9.31
CA PRO A 391 11.54 23.10 8.45
C PRO A 391 10.19 23.39 9.14
N VAL A 392 9.78 24.66 9.07
CA VAL A 392 8.61 25.19 9.77
C VAL A 392 7.39 25.03 8.88
N GLY A 393 6.27 24.58 9.47
CA GLY A 393 4.99 24.48 8.76
C GLY A 393 4.65 23.10 8.22
N ASP A 394 5.46 22.06 8.45
CA ASP A 394 5.03 20.68 8.19
C ASP A 394 3.84 20.32 9.10
N ILE A 395 2.87 19.55 8.58
CA ILE A 395 1.59 19.29 9.25
C ILE A 395 1.28 17.80 9.30
N ASN A 396 0.75 17.35 10.43
CA ASN A 396 0.19 16.02 10.62
C ASN A 396 -1.02 16.10 11.55
N LEU A 397 -1.77 15.00 11.65
CA LEU A 397 -2.91 14.88 12.53
C LEU A 397 -2.59 13.90 13.67
N SER A 398 -2.84 14.30 14.91
CA SER A 398 -2.67 13.42 16.06
C SER A 398 -3.71 12.28 15.99
N TRP A 399 -3.25 11.04 15.93
CA TRP A 399 -4.11 9.85 15.89
C TRP A 399 -4.78 9.57 17.24
N GLU A 400 -4.00 9.74 18.30
CA GLU A 400 -4.30 9.46 19.69
C GLU A 400 -3.63 10.53 20.57
N GLN A 401 -4.00 10.60 21.85
CA GLN A 401 -3.31 11.52 22.77
C GLN A 401 -1.81 11.20 22.81
N CYS A 402 -0.99 12.21 22.56
CA CYS A 402 0.46 12.04 22.46
C CYS A 402 1.22 13.17 23.15
N CYS A 403 2.45 12.88 23.58
CA CYS A 403 3.38 13.88 24.08
C CYS A 403 4.03 14.62 22.91
N ILE A 404 4.11 15.95 22.99
CA ILE A 404 4.72 16.78 21.94
C ILE A 404 5.93 17.55 22.46
N GLY A 405 7.06 17.42 21.77
CA GLY A 405 8.31 18.09 22.09
C GLY A 405 8.37 19.53 21.58
N ARG A 406 9.47 20.23 21.91
CA ARG A 406 9.67 21.65 21.56
C ARG A 406 9.69 21.96 20.05
N GLY A 407 9.80 20.95 19.20
CA GLY A 407 9.75 21.11 17.74
C GLY A 407 8.35 21.20 17.18
N LEU A 408 7.32 20.88 17.98
CA LEU A 408 5.93 20.81 17.53
C LEU A 408 4.99 21.72 18.33
N SER A 409 3.85 22.00 17.75
CA SER A 409 2.67 22.56 18.40
C SER A 409 1.43 21.76 18.02
N ALA A 410 0.39 21.84 18.84
CA ALA A 410 -0.92 21.25 18.58
C ALA A 410 -1.98 22.35 18.56
N LEU A 411 -2.88 22.28 17.58
CA LEU A 411 -3.93 23.26 17.35
C LEU A 411 -5.29 22.58 17.18
N ARG A 412 -6.33 23.25 17.69
CA ARG A 412 -7.73 22.90 17.50
C ARG A 412 -8.60 24.15 17.41
N HIS A 413 -9.42 24.25 16.37
CA HIS A 413 -10.41 25.32 16.24
C HIS A 413 -11.39 25.30 17.42
N ASN A 414 -11.90 26.46 17.82
CA ASN A 414 -12.79 26.61 18.97
C ASN A 414 -14.12 25.87 18.79
N SER A 415 -14.56 25.59 17.55
CA SER A 415 -15.71 24.72 17.29
C SER A 415 -15.47 23.25 17.60
N GLY A 416 -14.20 22.83 17.75
CA GLY A 416 -13.81 21.43 17.88
C GLY A 416 -13.68 20.66 16.57
N SER A 417 -13.99 21.29 15.42
CA SER A 417 -13.89 20.63 14.11
C SER A 417 -12.44 20.25 13.80
N ILE A 418 -12.23 18.95 13.60
CA ILE A 418 -10.92 18.37 13.27
C ILE A 418 -10.57 18.68 11.82
N SER A 419 -11.49 18.41 10.90
CA SER A 419 -11.30 18.58 9.46
C SER A 419 -11.01 20.04 9.12
N PHE A 420 -11.82 20.97 9.61
CA PHE A 420 -11.61 22.40 9.36
C PHE A 420 -10.25 22.86 9.87
N THR A 421 -9.84 22.44 11.08
CA THR A 421 -8.53 22.79 11.64
C THR A 421 -7.39 22.28 10.77
N TYR A 422 -7.44 21.00 10.39
CA TYR A 422 -6.39 20.35 9.61
C TYR A 422 -6.20 21.03 8.26
N TYR A 423 -7.30 21.20 7.51
CA TYR A 423 -7.23 21.80 6.17
C TYR A 423 -6.93 23.30 6.21
N LYS A 424 -7.39 24.03 7.24
CA LYS A 424 -7.00 25.44 7.41
C LYS A 424 -5.49 25.58 7.58
N LEU A 425 -4.90 24.82 8.50
CA LEU A 425 -3.46 24.89 8.71
C LEU A 425 -2.69 24.40 7.50
N TRP A 426 -3.21 23.39 6.78
CA TRP A 426 -2.66 22.95 5.49
C TRP A 426 -2.57 24.09 4.46
N THR A 427 -3.60 24.94 4.36
CA THR A 427 -3.53 26.13 3.47
C THR A 427 -2.57 27.21 3.96
N MET A 428 -2.20 27.21 5.23
CA MET A 428 -1.27 28.17 5.84
C MET A 428 0.19 27.70 5.78
N GLN A 429 0.50 26.52 5.24
CA GLN A 429 1.87 25.99 5.20
C GLN A 429 2.88 26.97 4.59
N GLU A 430 2.57 27.56 3.43
CA GLU A 430 3.47 28.51 2.77
C GLU A 430 3.69 29.79 3.60
N GLN A 431 2.65 30.26 4.31
CA GLN A 431 2.78 31.38 5.24
C GLN A 431 3.67 31.01 6.43
N LEU A 432 3.54 29.79 6.96
CA LEU A 432 4.34 29.30 8.08
C LEU A 432 5.82 29.07 7.70
N ARG A 433 6.09 28.64 6.46
CA ARG A 433 7.46 28.47 5.93
C ARG A 433 8.27 29.77 5.90
N GLN A 434 7.63 30.94 5.85
CA GLN A 434 8.32 32.23 5.91
C GLN A 434 9.15 32.39 7.20
N TYR A 435 8.78 31.68 8.27
CA TYR A 435 9.50 31.71 9.55
C TYR A 435 10.75 30.82 9.59
N GLU A 436 11.06 30.06 8.52
CA GLU A 436 12.30 29.28 8.42
C GLU A 436 13.58 30.14 8.43
N HIS A 437 13.46 31.41 8.06
CA HIS A 437 14.58 32.36 8.03
C HIS A 437 14.56 33.31 9.24
N THR A 438 13.62 33.12 10.16
CA THR A 438 13.43 33.98 11.33
C THR A 438 14.15 33.37 12.54
N GLY A 439 15.39 33.80 12.81
CA GLY A 439 16.20 33.34 13.96
C GLY A 439 17.70 33.45 13.69
N THR A 440 18.52 33.55 14.74
CA THR A 440 19.98 33.79 14.61
C THR A 440 20.83 32.54 14.31
N VAL A 441 20.24 31.33 14.36
CA VAL A 441 20.95 30.07 14.02
C VAL A 441 20.01 28.99 13.40
N PHE A 442 18.72 28.95 13.76
CA PHE A 442 17.70 28.07 13.15
C PHE A 442 16.35 28.79 13.07
N GLY A 443 15.61 28.62 11.97
CA GLY A 443 14.26 29.15 11.81
C GLY A 443 13.24 28.54 12.77
N ALA A 444 12.40 29.38 13.37
CA ALA A 444 11.31 28.94 14.22
C ALA A 444 10.19 29.97 14.28
N ILE A 445 8.95 29.50 14.48
CA ILE A 445 7.82 30.36 14.85
C ILE A 445 7.60 30.26 16.37
N ASN A 446 7.67 31.40 17.06
CA ASN A 446 7.40 31.44 18.49
C ASN A 446 5.89 31.58 18.78
N LYS A 447 5.51 31.34 20.04
CA LYS A 447 4.10 31.38 20.48
C LYS A 447 3.40 32.69 20.09
N LYS A 448 4.00 33.84 20.38
CA LYS A 448 3.41 35.16 20.12
C LYS A 448 3.19 35.40 18.62
N GLN A 449 4.16 35.00 17.79
CA GLN A 449 4.04 35.08 16.33
C GLN A 449 2.90 34.20 15.82
N PHE A 450 2.84 32.95 16.29
CA PHE A 450 1.80 32.00 15.89
C PHE A 450 0.40 32.50 16.30
N GLU A 451 0.25 32.95 17.55
CA GLU A 451 -1.01 33.52 18.07
C GLU A 451 -1.48 34.74 17.28
N SER A 452 -0.54 35.54 16.76
CA SER A 452 -0.84 36.78 16.03
C SER A 452 -1.18 36.60 14.54
N LEU A 453 -1.05 35.39 13.99
CA LEU A 453 -1.38 35.15 12.58
C LEU A 453 -2.86 35.48 12.33
N LEU A 454 -3.14 36.24 11.28
CA LEU A 454 -4.52 36.57 10.90
C LEU A 454 -5.17 35.40 10.15
N VAL A 455 -6.40 35.09 10.52
CA VAL A 455 -7.23 34.07 9.88
C VAL A 455 -8.63 34.62 9.60
N THR A 456 -9.25 34.10 8.54
CA THR A 456 -10.67 34.27 8.26
C THR A 456 -11.48 33.35 9.17
N GLU A 457 -12.44 33.93 9.89
CA GLU A 457 -13.40 33.23 10.76
C GLU A 457 -14.76 33.12 10.04
N PRO A 458 -15.12 31.94 9.53
CA PRO A 458 -16.41 31.72 8.89
C PRO A 458 -17.57 31.74 9.87
N ALA A 459 -18.79 31.82 9.33
CA ALA A 459 -19.98 31.55 10.13
C ALA A 459 -19.96 30.09 10.65
N VAL A 460 -20.26 29.89 11.94
CA VAL A 460 -20.21 28.57 12.60
C VAL A 460 -20.97 27.49 11.81
N LYS A 461 -22.15 27.82 11.28
CA LYS A 461 -22.97 26.91 10.47
C LYS A 461 -22.26 26.39 9.21
N VAL A 462 -21.40 27.21 8.60
CA VAL A 462 -20.61 26.81 7.42
C VAL A 462 -19.50 25.85 7.83
N VAL A 463 -18.87 26.07 8.99
CA VAL A 463 -17.86 25.15 9.54
C VAL A 463 -18.51 23.81 9.91
N GLU A 464 -19.69 23.83 10.57
CA GLU A 464 -20.45 22.62 10.90
C GLU A 464 -20.86 21.84 9.65
N ALA A 465 -21.36 22.53 8.62
CA ALA A 465 -21.71 21.93 7.34
C ALA A 465 -20.51 21.26 6.66
N PHE A 466 -19.36 21.93 6.65
CA PHE A 466 -18.13 21.39 6.11
C PHE A 466 -17.69 20.13 6.88
N ASP A 467 -17.73 20.21 8.22
CA ASP A 467 -17.33 19.11 9.09
C ASP A 467 -18.21 17.87 8.83
N VAL A 468 -19.53 18.02 8.70
CA VAL A 468 -20.44 16.89 8.42
C VAL A 468 -20.04 16.13 7.14
N TYR A 469 -19.70 16.85 6.07
CA TYR A 469 -19.35 16.23 4.79
C TYR A 469 -17.93 15.67 4.80
N VAL A 470 -16.96 16.46 5.23
CA VAL A 470 -15.54 16.09 5.16
C VAL A 470 -15.14 15.09 6.23
N LEU A 471 -15.82 15.07 7.38
CA LEU A 471 -15.60 14.05 8.41
C LEU A 471 -15.90 12.63 7.89
N GLN A 472 -16.80 12.47 6.93
CA GLN A 472 -17.03 11.16 6.29
C GLN A 472 -15.83 10.70 5.47
N LEU A 473 -15.22 11.62 4.71
CA LEU A 473 -13.99 11.36 3.95
C LEU A 473 -12.83 11.05 4.92
N ASP A 474 -12.66 11.87 5.95
CA ASP A 474 -11.62 11.70 6.98
C ASP A 474 -11.79 10.40 7.76
N SER A 475 -13.03 10.01 8.07
CA SER A 475 -13.33 8.74 8.73
C SER A 475 -12.96 7.56 7.82
N ARG A 476 -13.20 7.67 6.52
CA ARG A 476 -12.80 6.63 5.56
C ARG A 476 -11.28 6.55 5.45
N ILE A 477 -10.59 7.68 5.44
CA ILE A 477 -9.12 7.74 5.47
C ILE A 477 -8.57 7.05 6.71
N ARG A 478 -9.17 7.34 7.88
CA ARG A 478 -8.82 6.71 9.15
C ARG A 478 -8.97 5.19 9.11
N LEU A 479 -10.13 4.70 8.67
CA LEU A 479 -10.39 3.25 8.57
C LEU A 479 -9.41 2.53 7.63
N ASN A 480 -9.06 3.16 6.52
CA ASN A 480 -8.07 2.62 5.58
C ASN A 480 -6.67 2.58 6.19
N GLU A 481 -6.30 3.61 6.97
CA GLU A 481 -5.02 3.66 7.67
C GLU A 481 -4.92 2.57 8.74
N ASP A 482 -5.99 2.35 9.51
CA ASP A 482 -6.09 1.23 10.46
C ASP A 482 -5.95 -0.11 9.76
N ALA A 483 -6.67 -0.31 8.65
CA ALA A 483 -6.55 -1.51 7.84
C ALA A 483 -5.12 -1.70 7.32
N CYS A 484 -4.45 -0.64 6.86
CA CYS A 484 -3.04 -0.70 6.45
C CYS A 484 -2.13 -1.13 7.60
N ARG A 485 -2.29 -0.55 8.80
CA ARG A 485 -1.51 -0.93 9.99
C ARG A 485 -1.69 -2.41 10.33
N THR A 486 -2.93 -2.92 10.29
CA THR A 486 -3.21 -4.35 10.50
C THR A 486 -2.59 -5.24 9.42
N LEU A 487 -2.75 -4.87 8.14
CA LEU A 487 -2.21 -5.64 7.01
C LEU A 487 -0.67 -5.69 7.02
N ILE A 488 -0.01 -4.58 7.36
CA ILE A 488 1.45 -4.52 7.51
C ILE A 488 1.87 -5.45 8.65
N ALA A 489 1.23 -5.36 9.82
CA ALA A 489 1.56 -6.25 10.95
C ALA A 489 1.34 -7.74 10.60
N GLN A 490 0.28 -8.08 9.87
CA GLN A 490 0.02 -9.43 9.39
C GLN A 490 1.09 -9.89 8.40
N ARG A 491 1.43 -9.07 7.41
CA ARG A 491 2.48 -9.37 6.44
C ARG A 491 3.82 -9.60 7.13
N ASP A 492 4.21 -8.69 8.03
CA ASP A 492 5.49 -8.76 8.73
C ASP A 492 5.57 -9.97 9.68
N ALA A 493 4.43 -10.42 10.23
CA ALA A 493 4.35 -11.65 11.02
C ALA A 493 4.36 -12.93 10.16
N LEU A 494 3.80 -12.88 8.95
CA LEU A 494 3.73 -14.03 8.02
C LEU A 494 5.02 -14.24 7.25
N LEU A 495 5.66 -13.17 6.81
CA LEU A 495 6.87 -13.19 5.99
C LEU A 495 7.96 -14.13 6.54
N PRO A 496 8.44 -13.99 7.79
CA PRO A 496 9.49 -14.87 8.30
C PRO A 496 9.04 -16.35 8.42
N LYS A 497 7.76 -16.60 8.70
CA LYS A 497 7.21 -17.96 8.84
C LYS A 497 7.05 -18.68 7.50
N LEU A 498 6.66 -17.93 6.47
CA LEU A 498 6.61 -18.42 5.09
C LEU A 498 8.03 -18.65 4.55
N MET A 499 8.96 -17.73 4.82
CA MET A 499 10.36 -17.82 4.39
C MET A 499 11.19 -18.87 5.15
N SER A 500 10.77 -19.30 6.33
CA SER A 500 11.41 -20.41 7.06
C SER A 500 10.82 -21.78 6.70
N GLY A 501 9.65 -21.80 6.07
CA GLY A 501 8.85 -23.00 5.84
C GLY A 501 8.14 -23.54 7.09
N GLU A 502 8.12 -22.78 8.19
CA GLU A 502 7.34 -23.07 9.41
C GLU A 502 5.85 -23.13 9.08
N ILE A 503 5.38 -22.14 8.33
CA ILE A 503 4.07 -22.17 7.70
C ILE A 503 4.31 -22.54 6.25
N ARG A 504 3.87 -23.73 5.88
CA ARG A 504 3.69 -24.06 4.46
C ARG A 504 2.39 -23.47 4.00
N VAL A 505 2.36 -22.97 2.78
CA VAL A 505 1.08 -22.72 2.16
C VAL A 505 0.46 -24.10 1.98
N LEU A 506 -0.51 -24.45 2.81
CA LEU A 506 -1.43 -25.56 2.58
C LEU A 506 -2.75 -24.89 2.22
N LYS A 507 -3.54 -25.47 1.30
CA LYS A 507 -4.85 -24.88 0.98
C LYS A 507 -5.61 -24.68 2.29
N SER A 508 -6.01 -23.44 2.55
CA SER A 508 -7.11 -23.17 3.46
C SER A 508 -8.31 -23.93 2.93
N ALA A 509 -8.81 -24.85 3.75
CA ALA A 509 -10.21 -25.21 3.74
C ALA A 509 -11.02 -23.92 3.90
N GLU A 510 -12.02 -23.78 3.04
CA GLU A 510 -13.35 -23.21 3.28
C GLU A 510 -13.47 -22.00 4.21
N GLY A 511 -14.15 -20.98 3.68
CA GLY A 511 -14.77 -19.95 4.50
C GLY A 511 -15.61 -20.59 5.60
N VAL A 512 -15.31 -20.21 6.83
CA VAL A 512 -16.14 -20.53 7.99
C VAL A 512 -16.96 -19.28 8.33
N ALA A 513 -18.27 -19.45 8.12
CA ALA A 513 -19.43 -18.73 8.67
C ALA A 513 -19.64 -17.24 8.30
#